data_AF-A0A6G3XW46-F1
#
_entry.id   AF-A0A6G3XW46-F1
#
_cell.length_a   1.000
_cell.length_b   1.000
_cell.length_c   1.000
_cell.angle_alpha   90.00
_cell.angle_beta   90.00
_cell.angle_gamma   90.00
#
_symmetry.space_group_name_H-M   'P 1'
#
loop_
_entity.id
_entity.type
_entity.pdbx_description
1 polymer ?
#
loop_
_entity_poly.entity_id
_entity_poly.type
_entity_poly.pdbx_seq_one_letter_code
_entity_poly.pdbx_strand_id
1 'polypeptide(L)' 'VSLRLSGRIDRAALHGALHDVMVRHESLRTVFPERDGVPFQRVVAAEHAWVGIPVTETDETALDRAL' A
#
# COMPACT_ATOMS: atom_id res chain seq x y z
N VAL A 1 -4.31 -8.50 -8.44
CA VAL A 1 -3.40 -8.08 -9.54
C VAL A 1 -1.99 -8.11 -8.99
N SER A 2 -1.02 -8.68 -9.71
CA SER A 2 0.40 -8.72 -9.32
C SER A 2 1.29 -8.27 -10.48
N LEU A 3 2.50 -7.79 -10.17
CA LEU A 3 3.51 -7.35 -11.13
C LEU A 3 4.73 -8.26 -11.01
N ARG A 4 5.27 -8.73 -12.14
CA ARG A 4 6.58 -9.38 -12.19
C ARG A 4 7.62 -8.34 -12.62
N LEU A 5 8.55 -8.02 -11.73
CA LEU A 5 9.66 -7.11 -11.97
C LEU A 5 10.96 -7.93 -12.03
N SER A 6 11.76 -7.72 -13.08
CA SER A 6 13.01 -8.46 -13.29
C SER A 6 14.21 -7.53 -13.24
N GLY A 7 15.35 -8.05 -12.79
CA GLY A 7 16.59 -7.29 -12.67
C GLY A 7 16.75 -6.64 -11.30
N ARG A 8 17.68 -5.68 -11.21
CA ARG A 8 18.04 -5.05 -9.94
C ARG A 8 16.97 -4.04 -9.54
N ILE A 9 16.24 -4.32 -8.47
CA ILE A 9 15.22 -3.42 -7.93
C ILE A 9 15.84 -2.54 -6.86
N ASP A 10 15.68 -1.22 -7.02
CA ASP A 10 15.92 -0.27 -5.93
C ASP A 10 14.70 -0.25 -5.01
N ARG A 11 14.81 -0.96 -3.88
CA ARG A 11 13.72 -1.10 -2.91
C ARG A 11 13.36 0.25 -2.26
N ALA A 12 14.33 1.14 -2.06
CA ALA A 12 14.07 2.44 -1.45
C ALA A 12 13.29 3.35 -2.41
N ALA A 13 13.69 3.38 -3.68
CA ALA A 13 12.98 4.12 -4.72
C ALA A 13 11.55 3.59 -4.92
N LEU A 14 11.35 2.26 -4.93
CA LEU A 14 10.02 1.67 -5.07
C LEU A 14 9.11 2.02 -3.89
N HIS A 15 9.61 1.96 -2.65
CA HIS A 15 8.84 2.39 -1.48
C HIS A 15 8.47 3.88 -1.56
N GLY A 16 9.40 4.75 -1.95
CA GLY A 16 9.13 6.17 -2.16
C GLY A 16 8.06 6.41 -3.22
N ALA A 17 8.14 5.74 -4.37
CA ALA A 17 7.16 5.86 -5.44
C ALA A 17 5.75 5.42 -4.99
N LEU A 18 5.64 4.33 -4.24
CA LEU A 18 4.35 3.85 -3.71
C LEU A 18 3.78 4.82 -2.65
N HIS A 19 4.65 5.39 -1.81
CA HIS A 19 4.28 6.46 -0.89
C HIS A 19 3.73 7.68 -1.64
N ASP A 20 4.39 8.12 -2.70
CA ASP A 20 3.96 9.29 -3.50
C ASP A 20 2.62 9.06 -4.18
N VAL A 21 2.37 7.84 -4.67
CA VAL A 21 1.06 7.44 -5.20
C VAL A 21 -0.02 7.54 -4.11
N MET A 22 0.23 7.01 -2.92
CA MET A 22 -0.73 7.09 -1.81
C MET A 22 -1.02 8.53 -1.35
N VAL A 23 0.02 9.38 -1.26
CA VAL A 23 -0.13 10.80 -0.90
C VAL A 23 -0.97 11.53 -1.94
N ARG A 24 -0.72 11.29 -3.24
CA ARG A 24 -1.41 11.94 -4.36
C ARG A 24 -2.89 11.56 -4.47
N HIS A 25 -3.27 10.34 -4.12
CA HIS A 25 -4.60 9.80 -4.41
C HIS A 25 -5.46 9.67 -3.16
N GLU A 26 -6.49 10.50 -3.04
CA GLU A 26 -7.43 10.50 -1.90
C GLU A 26 -8.13 9.15 -1.71
N SER A 27 -8.48 8.48 -2.81
CA SER A 27 -9.13 7.18 -2.81
C SER A 27 -8.32 6.11 -2.08
N LEU A 28 -6.98 6.17 -2.17
CA LEU A 28 -6.09 5.20 -1.53
C LEU A 28 -5.90 5.47 -0.03
N ARG A 29 -6.20 6.69 0.43
CA ARG A 29 -6.12 7.11 1.84
C ARG A 29 -7.51 7.35 2.45
N THR A 30 -8.53 6.72 1.89
CA THR A 30 -9.91 6.82 2.37
C THR A 30 -10.24 5.63 3.27
N VAL A 31 -10.80 5.92 4.45
CA VAL A 31 -11.34 4.92 5.38
C VAL A 31 -12.85 5.15 5.60
N PHE A 32 -13.56 4.12 6.05
CA PHE A 32 -15.01 4.16 6.26
C PHE A 32 -15.37 3.83 7.72
N PRO A 33 -15.06 4.73 8.67
CA PRO A 33 -15.47 4.57 10.05
C PRO A 33 -16.99 4.71 10.20
N GLU A 34 -17.50 4.25 11.33
CA GLU A 34 -18.88 4.43 11.75
C GLU A 34 -18.99 5.58 12.76
N ARG A 35 -20.09 6.33 12.68
CA ARG A 35 -20.55 7.26 13.73
C ARG A 35 -22.03 7.04 13.95
N ASP A 36 -22.42 6.72 15.18
CA ASP A 36 -23.81 6.50 15.59
C ASP A 36 -24.56 5.48 14.71
N GLY A 37 -23.92 4.37 14.35
CA GLY A 37 -24.53 3.34 13.49
C GLY A 37 -24.48 3.64 12.00
N VAL A 38 -23.91 4.78 11.59
CA VAL A 38 -23.88 5.20 10.18
C VAL A 38 -22.43 5.24 9.66
N PRO A 39 -22.09 4.46 8.62
CA PRO A 39 -20.78 4.54 7.98
C PRO A 39 -20.65 5.84 7.20
N PHE A 40 -19.48 6.46 7.24
CA PHE A 40 -19.18 7.64 6.45
C PHE A 40 -17.77 7.57 5.88
N GLN A 41 -17.57 8.26 4.76
CA GLN A 41 -16.26 8.35 4.13
C GLN A 41 -15.40 9.38 4.85
N ARG A 42 -14.19 8.99 5.27
CA ARG A 42 -13.18 9.89 5.81
C ARG A 42 -11.88 9.74 5.06
N VAL A 43 -11.42 10.83 4.46
CA VAL A 43 -10.11 10.89 3.84
C VAL A 43 -9.06 11.19 4.93
N VAL A 44 -8.07 10.32 5.08
CA VAL A 44 -6.94 10.49 6.00
C VAL A 44 -5.97 11.51 5.41
N ALA A 45 -5.44 12.40 6.25
CA ALA A 45 -4.43 13.37 5.83
C ALA A 45 -3.19 12.65 5.29
N ALA A 46 -2.55 13.21 4.25
CA ALA A 46 -1.51 12.52 3.49
C ALA A 46 -0.31 12.13 4.36
N GLU A 47 0.07 12.99 5.29
CA GLU A 47 1.13 12.80 6.28
C GLU A 47 0.90 11.62 7.24
N HIS A 48 -0.36 11.16 7.37
CA HIS A 48 -0.76 10.05 8.24
C HIS A 48 -1.20 8.81 7.45
N ALA A 49 -1.18 8.86 6.12
CA ALA A 49 -1.74 7.80 5.28
C ALA A 49 -0.80 6.58 5.15
N TRP A 50 0.51 6.77 5.32
CA TRP A 50 1.49 5.71 5.09
C TRP A 50 1.75 4.88 6.34
N VAL A 51 1.55 3.56 6.23
CA VAL A 51 1.76 2.59 7.32
C VAL A 51 2.92 1.63 7.05
N GLY A 52 3.65 1.83 5.96
CA GLY A 52 4.70 0.92 5.50
C GLY A 52 4.17 -0.25 4.66
N ILE A 53 5.02 -0.77 3.78
CA ILE A 53 4.74 -2.00 3.01
C ILE A 53 5.66 -3.09 3.55
N PRO A 54 5.13 -4.15 4.16
CA PRO A 54 5.95 -5.26 4.60
C PRO A 54 6.57 -5.97 3.39
N VAL A 55 7.85 -6.30 3.50
CA VAL A 55 8.61 -7.02 2.48
C VAL A 55 8.97 -8.38 3.01
N THR A 56 8.58 -9.42 2.28
CA THR A 56 8.93 -10.81 2.57
C THR A 56 9.82 -11.32 1.44
N GLU A 57 10.99 -11.86 1.78
CA GLU A 57 11.82 -12.55 0.80
C GLU A 57 11.27 -13.96 0.57
N THR A 58 11.08 -14.31 -0.69
CA THR A 58 10.56 -15.61 -1.12
C THR A 58 11.20 -16.02 -2.44
N ASP A 59 11.19 -17.32 -2.72
CA ASP A 59 11.48 -17.85 -4.05
C ASP A 59 10.17 -18.13 -4.84
N GLU A 60 10.31 -18.55 -6.09
CA GLU A 60 9.18 -18.82 -6.99
C GLU A 60 8.33 -20.01 -6.53
N THR A 61 8.91 -20.98 -5.82
CA THR A 61 8.18 -22.17 -5.35
C THR A 61 7.32 -21.90 -4.12
N ALA A 62 7.71 -20.90 -3.32
CA ALA A 62 7.00 -20.50 -2.11
C ALA A 62 6.07 -19.29 -2.30
N LEU A 63 6.11 -18.61 -3.45
CA LEU A 63 5.38 -17.37 -3.72
C LEU A 63 3.88 -17.48 -3.44
N ASP A 64 3.22 -18.54 -3.90
CA ASP A 64 1.77 -18.71 -3.71
C ASP A 64 1.37 -18.83 -2.23
N ARG A 65 2.28 -19.27 -1.35
CA ARG A 65 2.04 -19.32 0.10
C ARG A 65 2.33 -18.00 0.81
N ALA A 66 3.10 -17.11 0.18
CA ALA A 66 3.51 -15.83 0.74
C ALA A 66 2.55 -14.68 0.35
N LEU A 67 1.62 -14.92 -0.59
CA LEU A 67 0.55 -14.01 -1.01
C LEU A 67 -0.73 -14.22 -0.19
#